data_AF-A0A8E6EYA0-F1
#
_entry.id   AF-A0A8E6EYA0-F1
#
_cell.length_a   1.000
_cell.length_b   1.000
_cell.length_c   1.000
_cell.angle_alpha   90.00
_cell.angle_beta   90.00
_cell.angle_gamma   90.00
#
_symmetry.space_group_name_H-M   'P 1'
#
loop_
_entity.id
_entity.type
_entity.pdbx_description
1 polymer ?
#
loop_
_entity_poly.entity_id
_entity_poly.type
_entity_poly.pdbx_seq_one_letter_code
_entity_poly.pdbx_strand_id
1 'polypeptide(L)'
;MFCSNCGAEGSGNFCSSCGQRLAPEKPNPSLEAASSLAEEVFASTANNWHDEIRYEILFGNPEVRELISRYAAQAKKKFSAEDFLALCDKVIYKPMIGVSLNSVAKMLVPYYSRMGINTSKEKNELLAAPTGLVIVAGICAMAHGGKTIKQITPAEDGCLIESNLPSDMWSFEGELVISFRRLPNGTQIAAATKIRGQLYDWGKSKQQLEQLFGDIKEICAQQVSTFFRRAA
;
A
#
# COMPACT_ATOMS: atom_id res chain seq x y z
N MET A 1 44.48 -20.95 4.79
CA MET A 1 44.23 -22.41 4.73
C MET A 1 45.55 -23.11 4.43
N PHE A 2 45.76 -24.38 4.79
CA PHE A 2 47.00 -25.10 4.42
C PHE A 2 46.74 -26.05 3.24
N CYS A 3 47.71 -26.18 2.34
CA CYS A 3 47.63 -27.07 1.20
C CYS A 3 47.66 -28.53 1.68
N SER A 4 46.66 -29.31 1.30
CA SER A 4 46.58 -30.74 1.63
C SER A 4 47.66 -31.60 0.97
N ASN A 5 48.36 -31.07 -0.04
CA ASN A 5 49.43 -31.80 -0.74
C ASN A 5 50.84 -31.51 -0.17
N CYS A 6 51.16 -30.24 0.11
CA CYS A 6 52.51 -29.86 0.55
C CYS A 6 52.59 -29.22 1.94
N GLY A 7 51.45 -28.99 2.62
CA GLY A 7 51.40 -28.40 3.95
C GLY A 7 51.69 -26.88 4.01
N ALA A 8 52.02 -26.24 2.89
CA ALA A 8 52.27 -24.80 2.84
C ALA A 8 50.98 -23.98 3.03
N GLU A 9 51.11 -22.78 3.60
CA GLU A 9 49.98 -21.84 3.74
C GLU A 9 49.54 -21.34 2.36
N GLY A 10 48.26 -21.55 2.06
CA GLY A 10 47.62 -21.23 0.80
C GLY A 10 46.70 -20.01 0.92
N SER A 11 46.84 -19.11 -0.05
CA SER A 11 45.96 -17.98 -0.31
C SER A 11 45.46 -18.02 -1.76
N GLY A 12 44.16 -17.80 -1.97
CA GLY A 12 43.53 -17.88 -3.29
C GLY A 12 43.23 -19.32 -3.77
N ASN A 13 43.04 -19.48 -5.08
CA ASN A 13 42.56 -20.74 -5.69
C ASN A 13 43.65 -21.82 -5.89
N PHE A 14 44.93 -21.46 -5.77
CA PHE A 14 46.07 -22.36 -6.01
C PHE A 14 47.13 -22.17 -4.94
N CYS A 15 47.81 -23.26 -4.57
CA CYS A 15 48.94 -23.18 -3.66
C CYS A 15 50.15 -22.54 -4.35
N SER A 16 50.68 -21.46 -3.77
CA SER A 16 51.85 -20.74 -4.25
C SER A 16 53.14 -21.57 -4.24
N SER A 17 53.19 -22.65 -3.47
CA SER A 17 54.39 -23.49 -3.32
C SER A 17 54.41 -24.71 -4.24
N CYS A 18 53.27 -25.38 -4.47
CA CYS A 18 53.22 -26.61 -5.27
C CYS A 18 52.26 -26.55 -6.49
N GLY A 19 51.56 -25.44 -6.70
CA GLY A 19 50.62 -25.28 -7.81
C GLY A 19 49.31 -26.09 -7.69
N GLN A 20 49.15 -26.89 -6.64
CA GLN A 20 47.92 -27.66 -6.41
C GLN A 20 46.73 -26.72 -6.20
N ARG A 21 45.63 -26.99 -6.89
CA ARG A 21 44.38 -26.22 -6.73
C ARG A 21 43.83 -26.43 -5.33
N LEU A 22 43.63 -25.34 -4.60
CA LEU A 22 42.97 -25.37 -3.29
C LEU A 22 41.47 -25.41 -3.55
N ALA A 23 40.74 -26.27 -2.81
CA ALA A 23 39.30 -26.38 -2.99
C ALA A 23 38.67 -24.98 -2.87
N PRO A 24 37.79 -24.58 -3.81
CA PRO A 24 37.16 -23.28 -3.76
C PRO A 24 36.46 -23.15 -2.41
N GLU A 25 36.77 -22.06 -1.70
CA GLU A 25 36.06 -21.64 -0.51
C GLU A 25 34.57 -21.61 -0.90
N LYS A 26 33.78 -22.48 -0.27
CA LYS A 26 32.33 -22.49 -0.51
C LYS A 26 31.85 -21.06 -0.29
N PRO A 27 31.19 -20.43 -1.27
CA PRO A 27 30.55 -19.15 -1.02
C PRO A 27 29.61 -19.35 0.17
N ASN A 28 29.79 -18.48 1.16
CA ASN A 28 29.05 -18.47 2.40
C ASN A 28 27.54 -18.56 2.08
N PRO A 29 26.81 -19.60 2.52
CA PRO A 29 25.41 -19.83 2.11
C PRO A 29 24.41 -18.81 2.69
N SER A 30 24.89 -17.70 3.25
CA SER A 30 24.11 -16.69 3.96
C SER A 30 23.65 -15.50 3.10
N LEU A 31 24.06 -15.41 1.83
CA LEU A 31 23.67 -14.27 0.96
C LEU A 31 22.87 -14.67 -0.30
N GLU A 32 23.05 -15.88 -0.84
CA GLU A 32 22.26 -16.34 -2.01
C GLU A 32 20.94 -17.03 -1.62
N ALA A 33 20.89 -17.65 -0.44
CA ALA A 33 19.63 -18.20 0.10
C ALA A 33 18.61 -17.10 0.42
N ALA A 34 19.04 -15.86 0.65
CA ALA A 34 18.11 -14.75 0.92
C ALA A 34 17.36 -14.28 -0.33
N SER A 35 17.90 -14.50 -1.54
CA SER A 35 17.25 -14.09 -2.79
C SER A 35 16.24 -15.14 -3.27
N SER A 36 16.59 -16.42 -3.20
CA SER A 36 15.69 -17.52 -3.57
C SER A 36 14.63 -17.82 -2.51
N LEU A 37 14.91 -17.61 -1.21
CA LEU A 37 13.87 -17.65 -0.18
C LEU A 37 12.98 -16.40 -0.21
N ALA A 38 13.46 -15.24 -0.68
CA ALA A 38 12.57 -14.12 -0.96
C ALA A 38 11.63 -14.47 -2.10
N GLU A 39 12.11 -14.97 -3.24
CA GLU A 39 11.20 -15.35 -4.34
C GLU A 39 10.26 -16.52 -4.00
N GLU A 40 10.69 -17.51 -3.23
CA GLU A 40 9.82 -18.63 -2.82
C GLU A 40 8.86 -18.27 -1.67
N VAL A 41 9.20 -17.35 -0.77
CA VAL A 41 8.26 -16.81 0.25
C VAL A 41 7.26 -15.84 -0.39
N PHE A 42 7.66 -15.08 -1.41
CA PHE A 42 6.77 -14.23 -2.20
C PHE A 42 5.86 -15.07 -3.13
N ALA A 43 6.34 -16.19 -3.68
CA ALA A 43 5.52 -17.10 -4.48
C ALA A 43 4.56 -17.94 -3.61
N SER A 44 4.97 -18.29 -2.39
CA SER A 44 4.14 -19.06 -1.43
C SER A 44 3.11 -18.21 -0.67
N THR A 45 3.11 -16.88 -0.87
CA THR A 45 2.04 -15.96 -0.46
C THR A 45 1.14 -15.52 -1.63
N ALA A 46 0.87 -16.45 -2.55
CA ALA A 46 -0.44 -16.52 -3.23
C ALA A 46 -1.62 -16.70 -2.24
N ASN A 47 -1.35 -16.80 -0.93
CA ASN A 47 -2.31 -16.94 0.16
C ASN A 47 -2.98 -15.60 0.53
N ASN A 48 -4.14 -15.36 -0.07
CA ASN A 48 -5.23 -14.50 0.42
C ASN A 48 -4.81 -13.11 0.97
N TRP A 49 -4.37 -12.21 0.09
CA TRP A 49 -4.05 -10.81 0.41
C TRP A 49 -5.24 -10.00 0.96
N HIS A 50 -6.46 -10.53 0.88
CA HIS A 50 -7.68 -9.86 1.37
C HIS A 50 -7.59 -9.47 2.84
N ASP A 51 -6.82 -10.20 3.66
CA ASP A 51 -6.62 -9.93 5.09
C ASP A 51 -5.26 -9.26 5.38
N GLU A 52 -4.56 -8.72 4.39
CA GLU A 52 -3.31 -7.99 4.63
C GLU A 52 -3.57 -6.51 4.94
N ILE A 53 -2.84 -5.94 5.91
CA ILE A 53 -2.90 -4.52 6.26
C ILE A 53 -1.66 -3.78 5.75
N ARG A 54 -0.52 -4.46 5.65
CA ARG A 54 0.75 -3.90 5.24
C ARG A 54 0.70 -3.57 3.76
N TYR A 55 0.67 -2.28 3.45
CA TYR A 55 0.51 -1.79 2.08
C TYR A 55 1.69 -2.22 1.18
N GLU A 56 2.89 -2.41 1.73
CA GLU A 56 4.05 -2.91 0.99
C GLU A 56 3.81 -4.31 0.43
N ILE A 57 3.14 -5.17 1.21
CA ILE A 57 2.80 -6.53 0.80
C ILE A 57 1.64 -6.52 -0.18
N LEU A 58 0.63 -5.67 0.06
CA LEU A 58 -0.48 -5.47 -0.89
C LEU A 58 0.03 -5.04 -2.26
N PHE A 59 0.93 -4.05 -2.34
CA PHE A 59 1.48 -3.58 -3.61
C PHE A 59 2.49 -4.53 -4.24
N GLY A 60 3.15 -5.38 -3.44
CA GLY A 60 3.96 -6.48 -3.95
C GLY A 60 3.13 -7.55 -4.68
N ASN A 61 1.83 -7.64 -4.42
CA ASN A 61 0.97 -8.66 -5.01
C ASN A 61 0.58 -8.31 -6.47
N PRO A 62 0.83 -9.21 -7.44
CA PRO A 62 0.54 -8.94 -8.85
C PRO A 62 -0.96 -8.79 -9.15
N GLU A 63 -1.84 -9.51 -8.47
CA GLU A 63 -3.29 -9.39 -8.64
C GLU A 63 -3.79 -8.01 -8.19
N VAL A 64 -3.25 -7.50 -7.08
CA VAL A 64 -3.55 -6.15 -6.59
C VAL A 64 -3.10 -5.09 -7.59
N ARG A 65 -1.87 -5.23 -8.13
CA ARG A 65 -1.34 -4.30 -9.14
C ARG A 65 -2.17 -4.31 -10.42
N GLU A 66 -2.56 -5.50 -10.90
CA GLU A 66 -3.43 -5.63 -12.07
C GLU A 66 -4.78 -4.96 -11.83
N LEU A 67 -5.37 -5.18 -10.66
CA LEU A 67 -6.66 -4.60 -10.28
C LEU A 67 -6.57 -3.07 -10.25
N ILE A 68 -5.55 -2.50 -9.60
CA ILE A 68 -5.30 -1.05 -9.60
C ILE A 68 -5.16 -0.52 -11.03
N SER A 69 -4.37 -1.20 -11.87
CA SER A 69 -4.15 -0.78 -13.26
C SER A 69 -5.45 -0.75 -14.08
N ARG A 70 -6.34 -1.72 -13.86
CA ARG A 70 -7.63 -1.83 -14.53
C ARG A 70 -8.56 -0.67 -14.18
N TYR A 71 -8.61 -0.28 -12.90
CA TYR A 71 -9.41 0.85 -12.44
C TYR A 71 -8.80 2.20 -12.84
N ALA A 72 -7.47 2.32 -12.81
CA ALA A 72 -6.78 3.51 -13.29
C ALA A 72 -7.03 3.76 -14.78
N ALA A 73 -7.04 2.70 -15.62
CA ALA A 73 -7.30 2.80 -17.05
C ALA A 73 -8.73 3.28 -17.39
N GLN A 74 -9.68 3.10 -16.47
CA GLN A 74 -11.06 3.55 -16.61
C GLN A 74 -11.27 5.00 -16.15
N ALA A 75 -10.24 5.65 -15.58
CA ALA A 75 -10.35 7.00 -15.07
C ALA A 75 -10.62 8.01 -16.20
N LYS A 76 -11.58 8.91 -15.97
CA LYS A 76 -11.97 9.97 -16.93
C LYS A 76 -10.84 10.96 -17.23
N LYS A 77 -9.90 11.14 -16.29
CA LYS A 77 -8.72 12.00 -16.44
C LYS A 77 -7.54 11.09 -16.79
N LYS A 78 -6.92 11.30 -17.95
CA LYS A 78 -5.81 10.47 -18.47
C LYS A 78 -4.59 10.54 -17.54
N PHE A 79 -4.56 9.67 -16.55
CA PHE A 79 -3.34 9.30 -15.83
C PHE A 79 -2.97 7.90 -16.33
N SER A 80 -1.74 7.69 -16.78
CA SER A 80 -1.37 6.31 -17.14
C SER A 80 -1.30 5.47 -15.87
N ALA A 81 -1.66 4.18 -15.98
CA ALA A 81 -1.55 3.25 -14.85
C ALA A 81 -0.11 3.20 -14.30
N GLU A 82 0.87 3.35 -15.19
CA GLU A 82 2.29 3.44 -14.87
C GLU A 82 2.63 4.71 -14.08
N ASP A 83 2.05 5.86 -14.41
CA ASP A 83 2.24 7.09 -13.64
C ASP A 83 1.63 6.98 -12.24
N PHE A 84 0.47 6.33 -12.10
CA PHE A 84 -0.16 6.11 -10.81
C PHE A 84 0.65 5.13 -9.94
N LEU A 85 1.10 4.02 -10.52
CA LEU A 85 1.96 3.06 -9.84
C LEU A 85 3.32 3.67 -9.49
N ALA A 86 3.92 4.47 -10.38
CA ALA A 86 5.16 5.18 -10.10
C ALA A 86 5.00 6.24 -8.99
N LEU A 87 3.81 6.83 -8.83
CA LEU A 87 3.49 7.67 -7.67
C LEU A 87 3.38 6.84 -6.39
N CYS A 88 2.72 5.69 -6.44
CA CYS A 88 2.68 4.76 -5.32
C CYS A 88 4.11 4.33 -4.94
N ASP A 89 4.92 3.87 -5.89
CA ASP A 89 6.31 3.43 -5.68
C ASP A 89 7.17 4.56 -5.09
N LYS A 90 7.04 5.81 -5.58
CA LYS A 90 7.77 6.97 -5.02
C LYS A 90 7.39 7.28 -3.57
N VAL A 91 6.15 7.00 -3.16
CA VAL A 91 5.68 7.15 -1.79
C VAL A 91 6.15 5.98 -0.91
N ILE A 92 6.27 4.78 -1.48
CA ILE A 92 6.70 3.54 -0.80
C ILE A 92 8.22 3.50 -0.56
N TYR A 93 9.05 3.97 -1.50
CA TYR A 93 10.51 3.83 -1.44
C TYR A 93 11.26 5.00 -0.77
N LYS A 94 10.56 5.99 -0.19
CA LYS A 94 11.23 6.95 0.69
C LYS A 94 11.51 6.28 2.03
N PRO A 95 12.78 6.12 2.46
CA PRO A 95 13.08 5.56 3.77
C PRO A 95 12.51 6.51 4.83
N MET A 96 11.48 6.05 5.53
CA MET A 96 10.87 6.74 6.67
C MET A 96 11.85 6.72 7.85
N ILE A 97 12.90 7.53 7.78
CA ILE A 97 13.69 7.93 8.95
C ILE A 97 12.88 9.02 9.65
N GLY A 98 12.16 8.65 10.72
CA GLY A 98 11.89 9.59 11.81
C GLY A 98 10.46 10.07 12.07
N VAL A 99 9.41 9.34 11.68
CA VAL A 99 8.06 9.67 12.21
C VAL A 99 7.73 8.73 13.37
N SER A 100 7.90 9.24 14.60
CA SER A 100 7.67 8.47 15.83
C SER A 100 6.23 7.95 15.91
N LEU A 101 6.05 6.67 16.26
CA LEU A 101 4.76 6.00 16.53
C LEU A 101 3.86 6.80 17.50
N ASN A 102 4.46 7.61 18.38
CA ASN A 102 3.75 8.49 19.33
C ASN A 102 3.01 9.67 18.67
N SER A 103 3.42 10.09 17.47
CA SER A 103 2.71 11.10 16.66
C SER A 103 1.50 10.49 15.94
N VAL A 104 1.58 9.21 15.58
CA VAL A 104 0.53 8.46 14.87
C VAL A 104 -0.59 8.04 15.82
N ALA A 105 -0.26 7.59 17.05
CA ALA A 105 -1.24 7.32 18.10
C ALA A 105 -1.99 8.58 18.56
N LYS A 106 -1.31 9.74 18.57
CA LYS A 106 -1.93 11.07 18.77
C LYS A 106 -2.65 11.60 17.53
N MET A 107 -2.68 10.88 16.41
CA MET A 107 -3.43 11.27 15.22
C MET A 107 -4.77 10.53 15.12
N LEU A 108 -4.89 9.37 15.75
CA LEU A 108 -6.03 8.46 15.60
C LEU A 108 -7.24 8.79 16.50
N VAL A 109 -7.10 9.68 17.49
CA VAL A 109 -8.20 10.07 18.40
C VAL A 109 -8.46 11.59 18.49
N PRO A 110 -7.47 12.50 18.42
CA PRO A 110 -7.73 13.93 18.61
C PRO A 110 -7.85 14.77 17.33
N TYR A 111 -7.68 14.20 16.12
CA TYR A 111 -8.02 14.95 14.89
C TYR A 111 -9.52 15.27 14.81
N TYR A 112 -10.37 14.42 15.41
CA TYR A 112 -11.82 14.60 15.45
C TYR A 112 -12.30 15.64 16.49
N SER A 113 -11.51 15.96 17.53
CA SER A 113 -11.95 16.85 18.62
C SER A 113 -11.34 18.25 18.59
N ARG A 114 -10.31 18.49 17.75
CA ARG A 114 -9.59 19.79 17.70
C ARG A 114 -9.84 20.63 16.46
N MET A 115 -10.51 20.13 15.43
CA MET A 115 -10.92 20.95 14.28
C MET A 115 -12.44 21.01 14.25
N GLY A 116 -13.02 22.17 14.60
CA GLY A 116 -14.45 22.43 14.47
C GLY A 116 -14.92 22.32 13.02
N ILE A 117 -15.26 21.10 12.60
CA ILE A 117 -15.61 20.75 11.23
C ILE A 117 -17.06 20.28 11.21
N ASN A 118 -17.82 20.88 10.30
CA ASN A 118 -19.20 20.53 9.99
C ASN A 118 -19.29 19.07 9.52
N THR A 119 -20.25 18.33 10.07
CA THR A 119 -20.57 16.91 9.77
C THR A 119 -20.81 16.59 8.28
N SER A 120 -20.92 17.60 7.41
CA SER A 120 -21.07 17.44 5.96
C SER A 120 -19.77 17.15 5.19
N LYS A 121 -18.61 17.21 5.85
CA LYS A 121 -17.27 17.03 5.24
C LYS A 121 -16.56 15.75 5.69
N GLU A 122 -17.26 14.90 6.41
CA GLU A 122 -16.77 13.61 6.89
C GLU A 122 -17.78 12.50 6.60
N LYS A 123 -17.27 11.28 6.50
CA LYS A 123 -18.08 10.08 6.36
C LYS A 123 -17.38 8.90 7.01
N ASN A 124 -18.13 8.11 7.78
CA ASN A 124 -17.63 6.93 8.47
C ASN A 124 -18.60 5.77 8.25
N GLU A 125 -18.10 4.63 7.80
CA GLU A 125 -18.90 3.43 7.63
C GLU A 125 -18.10 2.18 8.00
N LEU A 126 -18.81 1.14 8.43
CA LEU A 126 -18.27 -0.19 8.66
C LEU A 126 -18.67 -1.10 7.49
N LEU A 127 -17.70 -1.73 6.83
CA LEU A 127 -17.94 -2.75 5.82
C LEU A 127 -17.61 -4.14 6.39
N ALA A 128 -18.53 -5.07 6.23
CA ALA A 128 -18.33 -6.49 6.54
C ALA A 128 -17.45 -7.16 5.46
N ALA A 129 -16.22 -6.69 5.30
CA ALA A 129 -15.26 -7.16 4.31
C ALA A 129 -13.82 -7.16 4.89
N PRO A 130 -12.95 -8.07 4.40
CA PRO A 130 -11.54 -8.12 4.78
C PRO A 130 -10.80 -6.80 4.55
N THR A 131 -9.86 -6.47 5.44
CA THR A 131 -9.21 -5.15 5.47
C THR A 131 -8.35 -4.86 4.25
N GLY A 132 -7.56 -5.84 3.79
CA GLY A 132 -6.75 -5.70 2.58
C GLY A 132 -7.60 -5.48 1.34
N LEU A 133 -8.72 -6.20 1.24
CA LEU A 133 -9.69 -5.98 0.16
C LEU A 133 -10.23 -4.54 0.17
N VAL A 134 -10.62 -4.04 1.35
CA VAL A 134 -11.17 -2.69 1.48
C VAL A 134 -10.13 -1.60 1.22
N ILE A 135 -8.87 -1.79 1.67
CA ILE A 135 -7.76 -0.88 1.37
C ILE A 135 -7.53 -0.80 -0.14
N VAL A 136 -7.42 -1.95 -0.81
CA VAL A 136 -7.22 -2.01 -2.27
C VAL A 136 -8.40 -1.41 -3.01
N ALA A 137 -9.64 -1.69 -2.59
CA ALA A 137 -10.84 -1.07 -3.15
C ALA A 137 -10.81 0.46 -2.99
N GLY A 138 -10.36 0.97 -1.84
CA GLY A 138 -10.11 2.39 -1.60
C GLY A 138 -9.12 3.02 -2.58
N ILE A 139 -7.98 2.36 -2.78
CA ILE A 139 -6.95 2.79 -3.73
C ILE A 139 -7.50 2.80 -5.15
N CYS A 140 -8.28 1.79 -5.52
CA CYS A 140 -8.88 1.68 -6.84
C CYS A 140 -9.96 2.72 -7.09
N ALA A 141 -10.80 3.02 -6.10
CA ALA A 141 -11.76 4.11 -6.15
C ALA A 141 -11.06 5.48 -6.30
N MET A 142 -9.93 5.68 -5.63
CA MET A 142 -9.10 6.88 -5.82
C MET A 142 -8.51 6.95 -7.23
N ALA A 143 -7.95 5.85 -7.73
CA ALA A 143 -7.38 5.76 -9.08
C ALA A 143 -8.45 6.02 -10.16
N HIS A 144 -9.61 5.36 -10.06
CA HIS A 144 -10.76 5.56 -10.94
C HIS A 144 -11.26 7.02 -10.92
N GLY A 145 -11.27 7.62 -9.72
CA GLY A 145 -11.63 9.02 -9.51
C GLY A 145 -10.55 10.03 -9.88
N GLY A 146 -9.40 9.61 -10.42
CA GLY A 146 -8.29 10.48 -10.82
C GLY A 146 -7.63 11.22 -9.65
N LYS A 147 -7.72 10.69 -8.43
CA LYS A 147 -7.11 11.27 -7.22
C LYS A 147 -5.71 10.70 -7.04
N THR A 148 -4.73 11.56 -6.82
CA THR A 148 -3.34 11.14 -6.59
C THR A 148 -3.09 10.94 -5.10
N ILE A 149 -2.52 9.79 -4.73
CA ILE A 149 -2.08 9.52 -3.36
C ILE A 149 -0.83 10.37 -3.07
N LYS A 150 -0.88 11.13 -1.97
CA LYS A 150 0.23 11.93 -1.46
C LYS A 150 1.09 11.13 -0.49
N GLN A 151 0.42 10.43 0.43
CA GLN A 151 1.08 9.73 1.52
C GLN A 151 0.21 8.57 2.00
N ILE A 152 0.86 7.46 2.36
CA ILE A 152 0.27 6.37 3.10
C ILE A 152 1.01 6.28 4.44
N THR A 153 0.27 6.33 5.53
CA THR A 153 0.82 6.19 6.89
C THR A 153 0.30 4.89 7.49
N PRO A 154 1.18 3.94 7.83
CA PRO A 154 0.77 2.71 8.49
C PRO A 154 0.27 2.99 9.91
N ALA A 155 -0.71 2.20 10.34
CA ALA A 155 -1.24 2.18 11.70
C ALA A 155 -1.29 0.73 12.21
N GLU A 156 -1.45 0.55 13.52
CA GLU A 156 -1.47 -0.79 14.15
C GLU A 156 -2.51 -1.72 13.52
N ASP A 157 -3.73 -1.21 13.31
CA ASP A 157 -4.86 -1.96 12.78
C ASP A 157 -5.19 -1.61 11.32
N GLY A 158 -4.31 -0.90 10.60
CA GLY A 158 -4.73 -0.33 9.32
C GLY A 158 -3.76 0.64 8.66
N CYS A 159 -4.31 1.58 7.91
CA CYS A 159 -3.54 2.66 7.29
C CYS A 159 -4.36 3.93 7.12
N LEU A 160 -3.67 5.05 7.05
CA LEU A 160 -4.19 6.36 6.67
C LEU A 160 -3.65 6.71 5.28
N ILE A 161 -4.51 7.13 4.37
CA ILE A 161 -4.13 7.58 3.04
C ILE A 161 -4.53 9.03 2.87
N GLU A 162 -3.55 9.87 2.55
CA GLU A 162 -3.76 11.25 2.17
C GLU A 162 -3.69 11.36 0.64
N SER A 163 -4.64 12.08 0.05
CA SER A 163 -4.74 12.25 -1.39
C SER A 163 -5.14 13.67 -1.77
N ASN A 164 -4.86 14.03 -3.01
CA ASN A 164 -5.34 15.27 -3.59
C ASN A 164 -6.82 15.16 -3.96
N LEU A 165 -7.58 16.16 -3.56
CA LEU A 165 -8.88 16.43 -4.13
C LEU A 165 -8.68 17.41 -5.30
N PRO A 166 -8.85 16.95 -6.56
CA PRO A 166 -8.59 17.79 -7.72
C PRO A 166 -9.53 19.00 -7.69
N SER A 167 -8.99 20.18 -7.96
CA SER A 167 -9.79 21.40 -8.14
C SER A 167 -10.79 21.19 -9.28
N ASP A 168 -12.04 21.59 -9.05
CA ASP A 168 -13.02 21.76 -10.12
C ASP A 168 -13.17 23.25 -10.45
N MET A 169 -13.99 23.61 -11.44
CA MET A 169 -14.23 25.00 -11.81
C MET A 169 -14.78 25.88 -10.66
N TRP A 170 -15.13 25.29 -9.52
CA TRP A 170 -15.89 25.90 -8.44
C TRP A 170 -15.30 25.61 -7.03
N SER A 171 -14.18 24.91 -6.93
CA SER A 171 -13.54 24.52 -5.67
C SER A 171 -12.02 24.49 -5.84
N PHE A 172 -11.34 25.09 -4.87
CA PHE A 172 -9.88 25.06 -4.80
C PHE A 172 -9.38 23.64 -4.52
N GLU A 173 -8.10 23.41 -4.80
CA GLU A 173 -7.43 22.15 -4.46
C GLU A 173 -7.64 21.81 -2.98
N GLY A 174 -8.11 20.59 -2.72
CA GLY A 174 -8.39 20.10 -1.38
C GLY A 174 -7.53 18.91 -1.00
N GLU A 175 -7.56 18.57 0.28
CA GLU A 175 -6.96 17.36 0.84
C GLU A 175 -8.09 16.38 1.15
N LEU A 176 -7.98 15.13 0.70
CA LEU A 176 -8.85 14.02 1.10
C LEU A 176 -8.01 13.08 1.96
N VAL A 177 -8.47 12.83 3.17
CA VAL A 177 -7.85 11.91 4.12
C VAL A 177 -8.80 10.74 4.33
N ILE A 178 -8.32 9.51 4.17
CA ILE A 178 -9.09 8.28 4.38
C ILE A 178 -8.33 7.38 5.33
N SER A 179 -8.97 6.86 6.37
CA SER A 179 -8.44 5.79 7.20
C SER A 179 -9.19 4.49 6.97
N PHE A 180 -8.43 3.41 6.98
CA PHE A 180 -8.92 2.05 7.00
C PHE A 180 -8.48 1.42 8.30
N ARG A 181 -9.41 0.82 9.03
CA ARG A 181 -9.13 0.16 10.30
C ARG A 181 -9.81 -1.19 10.38
N ARG A 182 -9.04 -2.23 10.66
CA ARG A 182 -9.55 -3.56 11.00
C ARG A 182 -10.33 -3.51 12.31
N LEU A 183 -11.51 -4.11 12.30
CA LEU A 183 -12.33 -4.39 13.47
C LEU A 183 -12.73 -5.88 13.46
N PRO A 184 -13.17 -6.43 14.60
CA PRO A 184 -13.56 -7.85 14.68
C PRO A 184 -14.66 -8.27 13.69
N ASN A 185 -15.51 -7.33 13.28
CA ASN A 185 -16.66 -7.55 12.40
C ASN A 185 -16.49 -6.94 10.99
N GLY A 186 -15.26 -6.59 10.61
CA GLY A 186 -14.97 -6.07 9.27
C GLY A 186 -13.97 -4.93 9.28
N THR A 187 -14.15 -3.99 8.37
CA THR A 187 -13.24 -2.86 8.19
C THR A 187 -14.00 -1.54 8.30
N GLN A 188 -13.58 -0.71 9.23
CA GLN A 188 -14.04 0.66 9.34
C GLN A 188 -13.31 1.54 8.32
N ILE A 189 -14.07 2.34 7.60
CA ILE A 189 -13.59 3.37 6.70
C ILE A 189 -14.05 4.71 7.27
N ALA A 190 -13.11 5.63 7.52
CA ALA A 190 -13.45 7.01 7.81
C ALA A 190 -12.74 7.92 6.81
N ALA A 191 -13.43 8.91 6.27
CA ALA A 191 -12.86 9.84 5.32
C ALA A 191 -13.32 11.26 5.61
N ALA A 192 -12.44 12.22 5.36
CA ALA A 192 -12.70 13.63 5.51
C ALA A 192 -12.06 14.44 4.38
N THR A 193 -12.74 15.50 3.97
CA THR A 193 -12.26 16.44 2.96
C THR A 193 -11.93 17.79 3.60
N LYS A 194 -10.79 18.36 3.24
CA LYS A 194 -10.35 19.68 3.66
C LYS A 194 -10.03 20.55 2.45
N ILE A 195 -10.93 21.46 2.13
CA ILE A 195 -10.75 22.43 1.04
C ILE A 195 -10.38 23.78 1.67
N ARG A 196 -9.16 24.27 1.40
CA ARG A 196 -8.66 25.53 1.97
C ARG A 196 -9.42 26.71 1.34
N GLY A 197 -9.86 27.66 2.16
CA GLY A 197 -10.51 28.90 1.70
C GLY A 197 -12.00 28.77 1.34
N GLN A 198 -12.62 27.60 1.48
CA GLN A 198 -14.04 27.41 1.18
C GLN A 198 -14.89 27.36 2.45
N LEU A 199 -15.62 28.46 2.71
CA LEU A 199 -16.56 28.57 3.84
C LEU A 199 -17.86 27.77 3.62
N TYR A 200 -18.29 27.60 2.36
CA TYR A 200 -19.53 26.89 1.99
C TYR A 200 -19.28 25.83 0.92
N ASP A 201 -19.69 24.60 1.21
CA ASP A 201 -19.41 23.40 0.40
C ASP A 201 -20.55 23.02 -0.57
N TRP A 202 -21.75 23.59 -0.38
CA TRP A 202 -22.97 23.22 -1.13
C TRP A 202 -23.22 21.70 -1.26
N GLY A 203 -22.67 20.88 -0.36
CA GLY A 203 -22.82 19.42 -0.38
C GLY A 203 -21.90 18.67 -1.35
N LYS A 204 -20.95 19.34 -2.02
CA LYS A 204 -20.03 18.67 -2.96
C LYS A 204 -19.10 17.67 -2.28
N SER A 205 -18.52 18.04 -1.13
CA SER A 205 -17.71 17.12 -0.33
C SER A 205 -18.52 15.89 0.08
N LYS A 206 -19.78 16.10 0.50
CA LYS A 206 -20.67 14.99 0.83
C LYS A 206 -20.90 14.07 -0.38
N GLN A 207 -21.20 14.63 -1.56
CA GLN A 207 -21.39 13.86 -2.79
C GLN A 207 -20.11 13.10 -3.19
N GLN A 208 -18.93 13.71 -3.04
CA GLN A 208 -17.65 13.06 -3.34
C GLN A 208 -17.35 11.92 -2.37
N LEU A 209 -17.64 12.10 -1.08
CA LEU A 209 -17.52 11.04 -0.08
C LEU A 209 -18.55 9.93 -0.32
N GLU A 210 -19.77 10.28 -0.72
CA GLU A 210 -20.79 9.30 -1.12
C GLU A 210 -20.34 8.47 -2.33
N GLN A 211 -19.81 9.12 -3.37
CA GLN A 211 -19.27 8.45 -4.55
C GLN A 211 -18.09 7.54 -4.17
N LEU A 212 -17.13 8.03 -3.38
CA LEU A 212 -15.98 7.26 -2.93
C LEU A 212 -16.41 5.98 -2.20
N PHE A 213 -17.34 6.09 -1.24
CA PHE A 213 -17.82 4.93 -0.49
C PHE A 213 -18.66 4.00 -1.37
N GLY A 214 -19.41 4.55 -2.33
CA GLY A 214 -20.14 3.77 -3.34
C GLY A 214 -19.20 2.91 -4.18
N ASP A 215 -18.16 3.53 -4.75
CA ASP A 215 -17.14 2.86 -5.55
C ASP A 215 -16.44 1.76 -4.72
N ILE A 216 -16.02 2.05 -3.48
CA ILE A 216 -15.38 1.05 -2.61
C ILE A 216 -16.28 -0.18 -2.41
N LYS A 217 -17.57 0.03 -2.12
CA LYS A 217 -18.52 -1.07 -1.92
C LYS A 217 -18.71 -1.89 -3.19
N GLU A 218 -18.85 -1.22 -4.32
CA GLU A 218 -19.02 -1.89 -5.61
C GLU A 218 -17.80 -2.76 -5.94
N ILE A 219 -16.59 -2.22 -5.79
CA ILE A 219 -15.34 -2.94 -6.04
C ILE A 219 -15.22 -4.15 -5.12
N CYS A 220 -15.49 -3.99 -3.81
CA CYS A 220 -15.50 -5.09 -2.85
C CYS A 220 -16.51 -6.18 -3.27
N ALA A 221 -17.73 -5.81 -3.64
CA ALA A 221 -18.75 -6.77 -4.06
C ALA A 221 -18.33 -7.56 -5.32
N GLN A 222 -17.71 -6.89 -6.30
CA GLN A 222 -17.20 -7.52 -7.50
C GLN A 222 -16.08 -8.53 -7.21
N GLN A 223 -15.14 -8.18 -6.32
CA GLN A 223 -14.04 -9.08 -5.96
C GLN A 223 -14.52 -10.31 -5.19
N VAL A 224 -15.43 -10.12 -4.23
CA VAL A 224 -16.05 -11.23 -3.49
C VAL A 224 -16.74 -12.20 -4.47
N SER A 225 -17.50 -11.68 -5.43
CA SER A 225 -18.16 -12.52 -6.44
C SER A 225 -17.19 -13.28 -7.35
N THR A 226 -16.04 -12.67 -7.67
CA THR A 226 -15.00 -13.27 -8.52
C THR A 226 -14.25 -14.37 -7.78
N PHE A 227 -13.95 -14.15 -6.49
CA PHE A 227 -13.32 -15.12 -5.62
C PHE A 227 -14.17 -16.39 -5.48
N PHE A 228 -15.47 -16.25 -5.19
CA PHE A 228 -16.37 -17.41 -5.08
C PHE A 228 -16.52 -18.20 -6.39
N ARG A 229 -16.43 -17.53 -7.56
CA ARG A 229 -16.47 -18.22 -8.86
C ARG A 229 -15.20 -18.99 -9.19
N ARG A 230 -14.03 -18.60 -8.67
CA ARG A 230 -12.77 -19.30 -8.88
C ARG A 230 -12.59 -20.53 -7.97
N ALA A 231 -13.32 -20.56 -6.85
CA ALA A 231 -13.24 -21.64 -5.86
C ALA A 231 -14.22 -22.80 -6.10
N ALA A 232 -15.13 -22.66 -7.08
CA ALA A 232 -16.11 -23.66 -7.48
C ALA A 232 -15.69 -24.35 -8.78
#